data_AF-A0A822FXC3-F1
#
_entry.id   AF-A0A822FXC3-F1
#
_cell.length_a   1.000
_cell.length_b   1.000
_cell.length_c   1.000
_cell.angle_alpha   90.00
_cell.angle_beta   90.00
_cell.angle_gamma   90.00
#
_symmetry.space_group_name_H-M   'P 1'
#
loop_
_entity.id
_entity.type
_entity.pdbx_description
1 polymer ?
#
loop_
_entity_poly.entity_id
_entity_poly.type
_entity_poly.pdbx_seq_one_letter_code
_entity_poly.pdbx_strand_id
1 'polypeptide(L)'
;MTDINFINFFITILSIFKLVYSSNLPSDLRNVSAILNDLLKTYDRYHRPTYGGKPDKVIVDIYVRSMSGISELDMEYSFDCFFRQRWTDTRL
;
A
#
# COMPACT_ATOMS: atom_id res chain seq x y z
N MET A 1 26.48 34.32 -17.78
CA MET A 1 27.16 34.16 -16.48
C MET A 1 26.08 34.18 -15.41
N THR A 2 25.47 33.02 -15.11
CA THR A 2 24.45 32.92 -14.05
C THR A 2 25.16 33.04 -12.71
N ASP A 3 24.84 34.08 -11.97
CA ASP A 3 25.48 34.41 -10.71
C ASP A 3 25.25 33.27 -9.70
N ILE A 4 26.32 32.61 -9.27
CA ILE A 4 26.28 31.47 -8.31
C ILE A 4 25.54 31.88 -7.03
N ASN A 5 25.61 33.15 -6.65
CA ASN A 5 24.91 33.72 -5.51
C ASN A 5 23.38 33.67 -5.66
N PHE A 6 22.88 33.90 -6.87
CA PHE A 6 21.44 33.84 -7.16
C PHE A 6 20.89 32.42 -7.09
N ILE A 7 21.67 31.44 -7.57
CA ILE A 7 21.31 30.01 -7.51
C ILE A 7 21.27 29.54 -6.04
N ASN A 8 22.28 29.91 -5.23
CA ASN A 8 22.32 29.54 -3.81
C ASN A 8 21.17 30.17 -3.01
N PHE A 9 20.80 31.41 -3.33
CA PHE A 9 19.64 32.08 -2.71
C PHE A 9 18.31 31.38 -3.03
N PHE A 10 18.13 30.91 -4.26
CA PHE A 10 16.92 30.17 -4.63
C PHE A 10 16.85 28.79 -3.95
N ILE A 11 17.99 28.09 -3.85
CA ILE A 11 18.08 26.79 -3.16
C ILE A 11 17.76 26.93 -1.67
N THR A 12 18.22 27.98 -1.01
CA THR A 12 17.92 28.22 0.41
C THR A 12 16.43 28.51 0.64
N ILE A 13 15.80 29.31 -0.23
CA ILE A 13 14.35 29.53 -0.18
C ILE A 13 13.58 28.22 -0.37
N LEU A 14 13.97 27.38 -1.33
CA LEU A 14 13.33 26.10 -1.57
C LEU A 14 13.48 25.14 -0.38
N SER A 15 14.65 25.16 0.28
CA SER A 15 14.92 24.38 1.50
C SER A 15 14.04 24.82 2.68
N ILE A 16 13.89 26.13 2.90
CA ILE A 16 13.01 26.69 3.93
C ILE A 16 11.56 26.31 3.64
N PHE A 17 11.11 26.43 2.38
CA PHE A 17 9.76 26.07 1.99
C PHE A 17 9.46 24.58 2.23
N LYS A 18 10.42 23.69 1.90
CA LYS A 18 10.30 22.25 2.17
C LYS A 18 10.24 21.94 3.67
N LEU A 19 11.01 22.66 4.49
CA LEU A 19 11.03 22.49 5.95
C LEU A 19 9.72 22.95 6.58
N VAL A 20 9.17 24.08 6.13
CA VAL A 20 7.86 24.60 6.54
C VAL A 20 6.74 23.63 6.12
N TYR A 21 6.79 23.06 4.92
CA TYR A 21 5.79 22.08 4.50
C TYR A 21 5.83 20.79 5.36
N SER A 22 7.03 20.32 5.70
CA SER A 22 7.22 19.13 6.54
C SER A 22 6.73 19.33 7.99
N SER A 23 6.90 20.54 8.56
CA SER A 23 6.46 20.84 9.92
C SER A 23 4.94 21.05 10.05
N ASN A 24 4.29 21.51 8.97
CA ASN A 24 2.84 21.74 8.90
C ASN A 24 2.03 20.47 8.60
N LEU A 25 2.69 19.33 8.33
CA LEU A 25 1.99 18.07 8.24
C LEU A 25 1.46 17.69 9.64
N PRO A 26 0.17 17.33 9.78
CA PRO A 26 -0.38 16.85 11.04
C PRO A 26 0.57 15.82 11.68
N SER A 27 0.90 16.00 12.96
CA SER A 27 1.80 15.10 13.70
C SER A 27 1.34 13.63 13.62
N ASP A 28 0.03 13.42 13.55
CA ASP A 28 -0.58 12.09 13.41
C ASP A 28 -0.21 11.41 12.09
N LEU A 29 -0.20 12.14 10.98
CA LEU A 29 0.23 11.63 9.67
C LEU A 29 1.73 11.33 9.63
N ARG A 30 2.54 12.12 10.33
CA ARG A 30 4.00 11.86 10.45
C ARG A 30 4.27 10.56 11.20
N ASN A 31 3.50 10.29 12.25
CA ASN A 31 3.64 9.06 13.03
C ASN A 31 3.20 7.82 12.23
N VAL A 32 2.05 7.87 11.55
CA VAL A 32 1.60 6.77 10.68
C VAL A 32 2.58 6.52 9.54
N SER A 33 3.07 7.59 8.90
CA SER A 33 4.06 7.45 7.82
C SER A 33 5.38 6.87 8.32
N ALA A 34 5.83 7.25 9.51
CA ALA A 34 7.06 6.70 10.11
C ALA A 34 6.92 5.20 10.43
N ILE A 35 5.80 4.79 11.04
CA ILE A 35 5.53 3.39 11.38
C ILE A 35 5.43 2.54 10.11
N LEU A 36 4.70 3.01 9.09
CA LEU A 36 4.58 2.31 7.82
C LEU A 36 5.94 2.14 7.13
N ASN A 37 6.77 3.20 7.13
CA ASN A 37 8.10 3.12 6.55
C ASN A 37 9.00 2.11 7.29
N ASP A 38 8.87 1.99 8.61
CA ASP A 38 9.62 1.02 9.40
C ASP A 38 9.18 -0.42 9.10
N LEU A 39 7.87 -0.68 9.10
CA LEU A 39 7.31 -2.00 8.78
C LEU A 39 7.68 -2.48 7.37
N LEU A 40 7.72 -1.57 6.39
CA LEU A 40 7.98 -1.92 5.00
C LEU A 40 9.47 -1.99 4.63
N LYS A 41 10.38 -1.45 5.47
CA LYS A 41 11.81 -1.34 5.14
C LYS A 41 12.49 -2.70 4.90
N THR A 42 12.06 -3.73 5.61
CA THR A 42 12.65 -5.08 5.56
C THR A 42 11.65 -6.13 5.05
N TYR A 43 10.48 -5.69 4.58
CA TYR A 43 9.43 -6.59 4.10
C TYR A 43 9.69 -7.02 2.65
N ASP A 44 10.00 -8.31 2.44
CA ASP A 44 10.05 -8.91 1.11
C ASP A 44 8.71 -9.57 0.76
N ARG A 45 8.03 -9.00 -0.25
CA ARG A 45 6.72 -9.46 -0.73
C ARG A 45 6.75 -10.75 -1.54
N TYR A 46 7.90 -11.16 -2.06
CA TYR A 46 8.00 -12.38 -2.89
C TYR A 46 8.02 -13.65 -2.04
N HIS A 47 8.32 -13.50 -0.75
CA HIS A 47 8.33 -14.58 0.21
C HIS A 47 7.05 -14.56 1.06
N ARG A 48 6.37 -15.71 1.13
CA ARG A 48 5.28 -15.93 2.08
C ARG A 48 5.81 -15.83 3.52
N PRO A 49 4.96 -15.46 4.51
CA PRO A 49 5.38 -15.27 5.90
C PRO A 49 6.18 -16.45 6.45
N THR A 50 5.71 -17.67 6.18
CA THR A 50 6.34 -18.90 6.66
C THR A 50 7.11 -19.59 5.53
N TYR A 51 8.20 -18.99 5.07
CA TYR A 51 9.08 -19.61 4.07
C TYR A 51 9.78 -20.85 4.64
N GLY A 52 9.61 -22.02 4.00
CA GLY A 52 10.21 -23.29 4.45
C GLY A 52 9.57 -23.95 5.68
N GLY A 53 8.56 -23.33 6.30
CA GLY A 53 7.83 -23.90 7.44
C GLY A 53 6.43 -24.40 7.10
N LYS A 54 5.53 -24.35 8.09
CA LYS A 54 4.13 -24.79 7.97
C LYS A 54 3.38 -23.99 6.89
N PRO A 55 2.35 -24.57 6.25
CA PRO A 55 1.53 -23.83 5.29
C PRO A 55 0.74 -22.72 5.99
N ASP A 56 0.66 -21.55 5.34
CA ASP A 56 -0.11 -20.42 5.84
C ASP A 56 -1.61 -20.69 5.67
N LYS A 57 -2.40 -20.42 6.72
CA LYS A 57 -3.85 -20.62 6.69
C LYS A 57 -4.53 -19.38 6.09
N VAL A 58 -5.11 -19.55 4.90
CA VAL A 58 -5.92 -18.51 4.25
C VAL A 58 -7.40 -18.80 4.48
N ILE A 59 -8.10 -17.85 5.08
CA ILE A 59 -9.55 -17.88 5.27
C ILE A 59 -10.19 -17.10 4.12
N VAL A 60 -11.11 -17.73 3.41
CA VAL A 60 -11.79 -17.14 2.24
C VAL A 60 -13.26 -16.95 2.55
N ASP A 61 -13.76 -15.73 2.32
CA ASP A 61 -15.20 -15.43 2.34
C ASP A 61 -15.64 -14.96 0.96
N ILE A 62 -16.74 -15.51 0.47
CA ILE A 62 -17.37 -15.11 -0.78
C ILE A 62 -18.75 -14.59 -0.45
N TYR A 63 -19.03 -13.35 -0.87
CA TYR A 63 -20.37 -12.78 -0.80
C TYR A 63 -20.87 -12.53 -2.21
N VAL A 64 -21.86 -13.30 -2.64
CA VAL A 64 -22.47 -13.16 -3.97
C VAL A 64 -23.47 -12.01 -3.92
N ARG A 65 -23.26 -11.01 -4.78
CA ARG A 65 -24.14 -9.84 -4.92
C ARG A 65 -25.29 -10.14 -5.88
N SER A 66 -24.98 -10.70 -7.03
CA SER A 66 -25.94 -10.98 -8.11
C SER A 66 -25.41 -12.12 -8.95
N MET A 67 -26.33 -12.94 -9.49
CA MET A 67 -26.02 -13.80 -10.62
C MET A 67 -26.48 -13.08 -11.88
N SER A 68 -25.56 -12.89 -12.81
CA SER A 68 -25.82 -12.39 -14.16
C SER A 68 -26.28 -13.56 -15.04
N GLY A 69 -26.47 -13.29 -16.33
CA GLY A 69 -27.03 -14.25 -17.29
C GLY A 69 -26.43 -15.65 -17.21
N ILE A 70 -27.29 -16.64 -17.37
CA ILE A 70 -26.95 -18.06 -17.48
C ILE A 70 -27.17 -18.43 -18.94
N SER A 71 -26.09 -18.79 -19.65
CA SER A 71 -26.16 -19.34 -21.00
C SER A 71 -26.07 -20.86 -20.92
N GLU A 72 -27.18 -21.55 -21.17
CA GLU A 72 -27.24 -23.02 -21.18
C GLU A 72 -26.57 -23.60 -22.44
N LEU A 73 -26.58 -22.85 -23.54
CA LEU A 73 -25.98 -23.24 -24.82
C LEU A 73 -24.45 -23.31 -24.71
N ASP A 74 -23.85 -22.34 -24.02
CA ASP A 74 -22.38 -22.23 -23.85
C ASP A 74 -21.88 -22.78 -22.50
N MET A 75 -22.81 -23.22 -21.63
CA MET A 75 -22.55 -23.64 -20.25
C MET A 75 -21.81 -22.57 -19.42
N GLU A 76 -22.17 -21.30 -19.63
CA GLU A 76 -21.56 -20.17 -18.93
C GLU A 76 -22.52 -19.58 -17.89
N TYR A 77 -21.99 -19.31 -16.70
CA TYR A 77 -22.68 -18.58 -15.65
C TYR A 77 -21.78 -17.46 -15.16
N SER A 78 -22.32 -16.25 -15.15
CA SER A 78 -21.63 -15.08 -14.63
C SER A 78 -22.26 -14.66 -13.30
N PHE A 79 -21.45 -14.28 -12.32
CA PHE A 79 -21.96 -13.72 -11.06
C PHE A 79 -21.01 -12.68 -10.50
N ASP A 80 -21.57 -11.65 -9.89
CA ASP A 80 -20.81 -10.62 -9.20
C ASP A 80 -20.65 -11.02 -7.74
N CYS A 81 -19.41 -11.04 -7.24
CA CYS A 81 -19.16 -11.33 -5.84
C CYS A 81 -18.10 -10.40 -5.23
N PHE A 82 -18.21 -10.20 -3.92
CA PHE A 82 -17.11 -9.72 -3.10
C PHE A 82 -16.30 -10.91 -2.62
N PHE A 83 -15.05 -10.93 -3.05
CA PHE A 83 -14.07 -11.93 -2.65
C PHE A 83 -13.16 -11.37 -1.57
N ARG A 84 -13.14 -12.00 -0.39
CA ARG A 84 -12.30 -11.58 0.75
C ARG A 84 -11.38 -12.72 1.15
N GLN A 85 -10.12 -12.39 1.38
CA GLN A 85 -9.13 -13.30 1.94
C GLN A 85 -8.54 -12.70 3.20
N ARG A 86 -8.35 -13.54 4.21
CA ARG A 86 -7.71 -13.19 5.48
C ARG A 86 -6.63 -14.20 5.79
N TRP A 87 -5.41 -13.71 6.00
CA TRP A 87 -4.28 -14.49 6.50
C TRP A 87 -3.54 -13.67 7.53
N THR A 88 -2.79 -14.34 8.40
CA THR A 88 -1.93 -13.69 9.39
C THR A 88 -0.51 -13.70 8.86
N ASP A 89 0.08 -12.51 8.69
CA ASP A 89 1.52 -12.35 8.48
C ASP A 89 2.15 -11.97 9.82
N THR A 90 3.18 -12.70 10.25
CA THR A 90 3.88 -12.41 11.52
C THR A 90 4.90 -11.29 11.39
N ARG A 91 5.20 -10.83 10.17
CA ARG A 91 6.22 -9.80 9.88
C ARG A 91 5.63 -8.38 9.84
N LEU A 92 4.30 -8.29 9.76
CA LEU A 92 3.51 -7.05 9.73
C LEU A 92 2.81 -6.85 11.08
#